data_AF-A0A5T2I6U8-F1
#
_entry.id   AF-A0A5T2I6U8-F1
#
_cell.length_a   1.000
_cell.length_b   1.000
_cell.length_c   1.000
_cell.angle_alpha   90.00
_cell.angle_beta   90.00
_cell.angle_gamma   90.00
#
_symmetry.space_group_name_H-M   'P 1'
#
loop_
_entity.id
_entity.type
_entity.pdbx_description
1 polymer ?
#
loop_
_entity_poly.entity_id
_entity_poly.type
_entity_poly.pdbx_seq_one_letter_code
_entity_poly.pdbx_strand_id
1 'polypeptide(L)' 'MAQNAFIESFNRTYRTKILGFCLFRTLDEKRELAANWLSEYNSERHINYLTI' A
#
# COMPACT_ATOMS: atom_id res chain seq x y z
N MET A 1 -18.13 -5.49 -9.61
CA MET A 1 -16.82 -5.48 -10.29
C MET A 1 -15.82 -4.46 -9.74
N ALA A 2 -16.24 -3.31 -9.16
CA ALA A 2 -15.30 -2.31 -8.63
C ALA A 2 -14.47 -2.77 -7.41
N GLN A 3 -15.06 -3.57 -6.52
CA GLN A 3 -14.35 -4.10 -5.34
C GLN A 3 -13.17 -5.01 -5.68
N ASN A 4 -13.29 -5.84 -6.72
CA ASN A 4 -12.21 -6.75 -7.11
C ASN A 4 -11.02 -5.98 -7.68
N ALA A 5 -11.29 -5.00 -8.56
CA ALA A 5 -10.27 -4.11 -9.10
C ALA A 5 -9.55 -3.30 -8.01
N PHE A 6 -10.28 -2.87 -6.96
CA PHE A 6 -9.68 -2.22 -5.80
C PHE A 6 -8.72 -3.16 -5.05
N ILE A 7 -9.19 -4.37 -4.72
CA ILE A 7 -8.40 -5.39 -4.01
C ILE A 7 -7.17 -5.78 -4.82
N GLU A 8 -7.30 -5.94 -6.14
CA GLU A 8 -6.20 -6.26 -7.05
C GLU A 8 -5.16 -5.13 -7.13
N SER A 9 -5.59 -3.88 -7.27
CA SER A 9 -4.70 -2.72 -7.28
C SER A 9 -3.94 -2.58 -5.97
N PHE A 10 -4.64 -2.74 -4.83
CA PHE A 10 -4.05 -2.71 -3.49
C PHE A 10 -3.02 -3.82 -3.30
N ASN A 11 -3.39 -5.08 -3.58
CA ASN A 11 -2.50 -6.22 -3.40
C ASN A 11 -1.26 -6.14 -4.30
N ARG A 12 -1.42 -5.62 -5.53
CA ARG A 12 -0.30 -5.42 -6.46
C ARG A 12 0.70 -4.41 -5.92
N THR A 13 0.24 -3.22 -5.50
CA THR A 13 1.14 -2.16 -5.02
C THR A 13 1.78 -2.51 -3.68
N TYR A 14 1.04 -3.16 -2.78
CA TYR A 14 1.57 -3.65 -1.50
C TYR A 14 2.71 -4.66 -1.73
N ARG A 15 2.50 -5.63 -2.62
CA ARG A 15 3.52 -6.65 -2.90
C ARG A 15 4.78 -6.06 -3.53
N THR A 16 4.67 -5.13 -4.46
CA THR A 16 5.84 -4.50 -5.09
C THR A 16 6.58 -3.58 -4.12
N LYS A 17 5.88 -2.71 -3.39
CA LYS A 17 6.51 -1.67 -2.56
C LYS A 17 6.94 -2.17 -1.18
N ILE A 18 6.16 -3.04 -0.53
CA ILE A 18 6.45 -3.52 0.83
C ILE A 18 7.20 -4.85 0.79
N LEU A 19 6.70 -5.83 0.05
CA LEU A 19 7.30 -7.17 0.06
C LEU A 19 8.44 -7.35 -0.95
N GLY A 20 8.52 -6.51 -1.99
CA GLY A 20 9.53 -6.62 -3.05
C GLY A 20 10.84 -5.87 -2.77
N PHE A 21 10.80 -4.84 -1.91
CA PHE A 21 11.94 -3.94 -1.69
C PHE A 21 12.52 -3.99 -0.26
N CYS A 22 11.78 -4.53 0.71
CA CYS A 22 12.20 -4.54 2.10
C CYS A 22 12.67 -5.94 2.54
N LEU A 23 13.93 -6.04 2.97
CA LEU A 23 14.43 -7.16 3.77
C LEU A 23 14.13 -6.84 5.24
N PHE A 24 13.19 -7.56 5.84
CA PHE A 24 12.78 -7.36 7.23
C PHE A 24 13.62 -8.24 8.17
N ARG A 25 14.14 -7.68 9.27
CA ARG A 25 14.83 -8.45 10.31
C ARG A 25 13.88 -8.85 11.43
N THR A 26 12.81 -8.09 11.62
CA THR A 26 11.78 -8.35 12.65
C THR A 26 10.37 -8.12 12.12
N LEU A 27 9.38 -8.70 12.81
CA LEU A 27 7.95 -8.47 12.50
C LEU A 27 7.50 -7.03 12.80
N ASP A 28 8.19 -6.35 13.71
CA ASP A 28 7.88 -4.98 14.11
C ASP A 28 8.21 -4.00 12.97
N GLU A 29 9.42 -4.11 12.39
CA GLU A 29 9.82 -3.35 11.20
C GLU A 29 8.80 -3.52 10.05
N LYS A 30 8.29 -4.74 9.86
CA LYS A 30 7.28 -5.02 8.84
C LYS A 30 5.95 -4.31 9.12
N ARG A 31 5.52 -4.24 10.38
CA ARG A 31 4.27 -3.58 10.77
C ARG A 31 4.38 -2.07 10.61
N GLU A 32 5.51 -1.48 11.00
CA GLU A 32 5.74 -0.05 10.85
C GLU A 32 5.77 0.36 9.37
N LEU A 33 6.51 -0.37 8.53
CA LEU A 33 6.55 -0.13 7.09
C LEU A 33 5.17 -0.27 6.43
N ALA A 34 4.41 -1.30 6.81
CA ALA A 34 3.06 -1.50 6.28
C ALA A 34 2.10 -0.37 6.70
N ALA A 35 2.20 0.13 7.94
CA ALA A 35 1.39 1.24 8.44
C ALA A 35 1.72 2.55 7.72
N ASN A 36 3.00 2.86 7.57
CA ASN A 36 3.46 4.05 6.84
C ASN A 36 3.01 4.01 5.38
N TRP A 37 3.18 2.87 4.70
CA TRP A 37 2.74 2.70 3.33
C TRP A 37 1.22 2.80 3.16
N LEU A 38 0.44 2.29 4.12
CA LEU A 38 -1.01 2.39 4.07
C LEU A 38 -1.47 3.86 4.15
N SER A 39 -0.81 4.67 4.98
CA SER A 39 -1.05 6.11 5.07
C SER A 39 -0.72 6.83 3.77
N GLU A 40 0.44 6.52 3.17
CA GLU A 40 0.87 7.06 1.88
C GLU A 40 -0.12 6.69 0.76
N TYR A 41 -0.46 5.41 0.64
CA TYR A 41 -1.38 4.90 -0.38
C TYR A 41 -2.75 5.56 -0.31
N ASN A 42 -3.27 5.76 0.90
CA ASN A 42 -4.55 6.44 1.11
C ASN A 42 -4.47 7.94 0.81
N SER A 43 -3.34 8.59 1.11
CA SER A 43 -3.12 10.01 0.82
C SER A 43 -2.98 10.27 -0.68
N GLU A 44 -2.17 9.48 -1.39
CA GLU A 44 -2.06 9.51 -2.86
C GLU A 44 -3.43 9.28 -3.51
N ARG A 45 -4.20 8.32 -3.00
CA ARG A 45 -5.56 8.04 -3.47
C ARG A 45 -6.52 9.22 -3.25
N HIS A 46 -6.47 9.82 -2.07
CA HIS A 46 -7.31 10.96 -1.74
C HIS A 46 -7.01 12.16 -2.63
N ILE A 47 -5.73 12.44 -2.91
CA ILE A 47 -5.30 13.47 -3.86
C ILE A 47 -5.83 13.17 -5.26
N ASN A 48 -5.72 11.93 -5.72
CA ASN A 48 -6.25 11.54 -7.02
C ASN A 48 -7.77 11.79 -7.07
N TYR A 49 -8.55 11.42 -6.06
CA TYR A 49 -10.01 11.65 -6.06
C TYR A 49 -10.43 13.14 -6.02
N LEU A 50 -9.59 14.01 -5.45
CA LEU A 50 -9.83 15.46 -5.38
C LEU A 50 -9.34 16.24 -6.62
N THR A 51 -8.53 15.63 -7.47
CA THR A 51 -7.94 16.26 -8.67
C THR A 51 -8.68 15.85 -9.96
N ILE A 52 -9.76 15.07 -9.85
CA ILE A 52 -10.69 14.69 -10.94
C ILE A 52 -12.07 15.30 -10.72
#